data_AF-A0A3B8XIT4-F1
#
_entry.id   AF-A0A3B8XIT4-F1
#
_cell.length_a   1.000
_cell.length_b   1.000
_cell.length_c   1.000
_cell.angle_alpha   90.00
_cell.angle_beta   90.00
_cell.angle_gamma   90.00
#
_symmetry.space_group_name_H-M   'P 1'
#
loop_
_entity.id
_entity.type
_entity.pdbx_description
1 polymer ?
#
loop_
_entity_poly.entity_id
_entity_poly.type
_entity_poly.pdbx_seq_one_letter_code
_entity_poly.pdbx_strand_id
1 'polypeptide(L)'
;MSLETPPGQLVRARATPPQVGHDRLWRQNNVRGAFVWQGPDLAGRSVLIVDDVATTGATLEACAAALKAAGSGPVIGAAVARVSV
;
A
#
# COMPACT_ATOMS: atom_id res chain seq x y z
N MET A 1 10.36 13.81 -16.96
CA MET A 1 9.30 13.71 -15.93
C MET A 1 9.99 13.27 -14.66
N SER A 2 10.14 14.15 -13.66
CA SER A 2 10.72 13.79 -12.36
C SER A 2 9.60 13.38 -11.43
N LEU A 3 9.78 12.31 -10.67
CA LEU A 3 8.91 12.03 -9.52
C LEU A 3 9.35 12.96 -8.40
N GLU A 4 8.43 13.79 -7.92
CA GLU A 4 8.69 14.63 -6.76
C GLU A 4 8.70 13.77 -5.50
N THR A 5 9.54 14.13 -4.52
CA THR A 5 9.45 13.52 -3.20
C THR A 5 8.13 13.96 -2.57
N PRO A 6 7.25 13.03 -2.18
CA PRO A 6 5.99 13.40 -1.56
C PRO A 6 6.25 14.11 -0.21
N PRO A 7 5.36 15.01 0.23
CA PRO A 7 5.54 15.82 1.44
C PRO A 7 5.35 15.03 2.75
N GLY A 8 5.39 13.71 2.67
CA GLY A 8 5.11 12.79 3.75
C GLY A 8 5.48 11.36 3.36
N GLN A 9 5.17 10.43 4.26
CA GLN A 9 5.58 9.04 4.14
C GLN A 9 4.43 8.09 4.46
N LEU A 10 4.33 7.02 3.68
CA LEU A 10 3.48 5.89 4.00
C LEU A 10 4.28 4.93 4.88
N VAL A 11 3.87 4.79 6.13
CA VAL A 11 4.58 3.96 7.12
C VAL A 11 3.77 2.72 7.47
N ARG A 12 4.48 1.64 7.79
CA ARG A 12 3.88 0.45 8.40
C ARG A 12 3.86 0.64 9.92
N ALA A 13 2.74 1.13 10.45
CA ALA A 13 2.56 1.44 11.87
C ALA A 13 2.38 0.20 12.76
N ARG A 14 1.98 -0.94 12.18
CA ARG A 14 1.81 -2.21 12.89
C ARG A 14 2.72 -3.28 12.32
N ALA A 15 3.55 -3.88 13.18
CA ALA A 15 4.30 -5.08 12.85
C ALA A 15 3.32 -6.23 12.53
N THR A 16 3.60 -6.95 11.47
CA THR A 16 2.66 -7.90 10.87
C THR A 16 3.48 -9.13 10.48
N PRO A 17 3.07 -10.35 10.90
CA PRO A 17 3.86 -11.55 10.64
C PRO A 17 4.13 -11.75 9.14
N PRO A 18 5.21 -12.47 8.76
CA PRO A 18 5.49 -12.80 7.38
C PRO A 18 4.28 -13.48 6.70
N GLN A 19 4.02 -13.12 5.44
CA GLN A 19 2.88 -13.63 4.68
C GLN A 19 3.12 -14.98 3.98
N VAL A 20 4.31 -15.57 4.16
CA VAL A 20 4.72 -16.83 3.52
C VAL A 20 3.89 -17.99 4.08
N GLY A 21 3.41 -18.88 3.21
CA GLY A 21 2.69 -20.10 3.62
C GLY A 21 1.23 -19.92 4.05
N HIS A 22 0.69 -18.69 4.07
CA HIS A 22 -0.70 -18.42 4.46
C HIS A 22 -1.65 -18.28 3.25
N ASP A 23 -2.96 -18.38 3.46
CA ASP A 23 -3.94 -18.19 2.39
C ASP A 23 -4.22 -16.70 2.07
N ARG A 24 -5.02 -16.45 1.03
CA ARG A 24 -5.38 -15.10 0.59
C ARG A 24 -6.10 -14.27 1.65
N LEU A 25 -7.07 -14.87 2.35
CA LEU A 25 -7.90 -14.16 3.31
C LEU A 25 -7.10 -13.77 4.54
N TRP A 26 -6.25 -14.68 5.01
CA TRP A 26 -5.30 -14.43 6.08
C TRP A 26 -4.35 -13.29 5.71
N ARG A 27 -3.80 -13.28 4.50
CA ARG A 27 -2.91 -12.20 4.04
C ARG A 27 -3.61 -10.84 4.05
N GLN A 28 -4.83 -10.76 3.51
CA GLN A 28 -5.63 -9.53 3.53
C GLN A 28 -5.89 -9.03 4.95
N ASN A 29 -6.29 -9.93 5.86
CA ASN A 29 -6.55 -9.57 7.26
C ASN A 29 -5.27 -9.19 8.01
N ASN A 30 -4.15 -9.87 7.72
CA ASN A 30 -2.86 -9.61 8.38
C ASN A 30 -2.43 -8.15 8.18
N VAL A 31 -2.51 -7.61 6.95
CA VAL A 31 -2.04 -6.24 6.67
C VAL A 31 -3.12 -5.17 6.75
N ARG A 32 -4.38 -5.53 7.00
CA ARG A 32 -5.47 -4.56 7.14
C ARG A 32 -5.13 -3.55 8.24
N GLY A 33 -5.21 -2.26 7.90
CA GLY A 33 -4.90 -1.15 8.82
C GLY A 33 -3.44 -1.14 9.31
N ALA A 34 -2.53 -1.88 8.68
CA ALA A 34 -1.11 -1.90 9.07
C ALA A 34 -0.34 -0.68 8.58
N PHE A 35 -0.89 0.06 7.60
CA PHE A 35 -0.27 1.22 6.97
C PHE A 35 -0.99 2.52 7.35
N VAL A 36 -0.20 3.58 7.50
CA VAL A 36 -0.67 4.93 7.85
C VAL A 36 0.13 5.96 7.04
N TRP A 37 -0.56 6.97 6.52
CA TRP A 37 0.09 8.14 5.95
C TRP A 37 0.49 9.14 7.05
N GLN A 38 1.75 9.56 7.04
CA GLN A 38 2.28 10.61 7.91
C GLN A 38 2.73 11.78 7.03
N GLY A 39 1.91 12.82 6.96
CA GLY A 39 2.15 13.99 6.14
C GLY A 39 0.91 14.89 6.08
N PRO A 40 0.95 15.97 5.29
CA PRO A 40 -0.22 16.79 5.03
C PRO A 40 -1.27 16.01 4.23
N ASP A 41 -2.49 16.54 4.19
CA ASP A 41 -3.56 16.03 3.33
C ASP A 41 -3.08 15.95 1.86
N LEU A 42 -3.43 14.86 1.17
CA LEU A 42 -2.99 14.62 -0.20
C LEU A 42 -3.76 15.44 -1.24
N ALA A 43 -4.79 16.17 -0.84
CA ALA A 43 -5.54 17.15 -1.62
C ALA A 43 -6.00 16.61 -2.98
N GLY A 44 -6.48 15.36 -3.02
CA GLY A 44 -6.96 14.72 -4.24
C GLY A 44 -5.87 14.32 -5.24
N ARG A 45 -4.58 14.36 -4.87
CA ARG A 45 -3.48 13.95 -5.76
C ARG A 45 -3.58 12.46 -6.11
N SER A 46 -3.33 12.15 -7.38
CA SER A 46 -3.18 10.77 -7.85
C SER A 46 -1.88 10.18 -7.32
N VAL A 47 -1.91 8.94 -6.85
CA VAL A 47 -0.75 8.25 -6.26
C VAL A 47 -0.45 6.95 -7.00
N LEU A 48 0.81 6.74 -7.34
CA LEU A 48 1.36 5.47 -7.81
C LEU A 48 2.10 4.80 -6.65
N ILE A 49 1.64 3.63 -6.21
CA ILE A 49 2.36 2.75 -5.30
C ILE A 49 3.17 1.78 -6.15
N VAL A 50 4.46 1.65 -5.86
CA VAL A 50 5.35 0.69 -6.50
C VAL A 50 5.80 -0.33 -5.46
N ASP A 51 5.67 -1.61 -5.80
CA ASP A 51 6.14 -2.75 -5.01
C ASP A 51 6.98 -3.66 -5.91
N ASP A 52 7.82 -4.52 -5.32
CA ASP A 52 8.63 -5.46 -6.11
C ASP A 52 7.77 -6.64 -6.61
N VAL A 53 7.03 -7.27 -5.71
CA VAL A 53 6.27 -8.49 -5.94
C VAL A 53 4.87 -8.38 -5.35
N ALA A 54 3.86 -8.47 -6.20
CA ALA A 54 2.48 -8.62 -5.77
C ALA A 54 2.09 -10.11 -5.74
N THR A 55 1.65 -10.60 -4.58
CA THR A 55 0.98 -11.90 -4.48
C THR A 55 -0.53 -11.72 -4.68
N THR A 56 -1.30 -11.66 -3.59
CA THR A 56 -2.75 -11.47 -3.62
C THR A 56 -3.17 -10.02 -3.84
N GLY A 57 -2.23 -9.08 -3.71
CA GLY A 57 -2.47 -7.64 -3.70
C GLY A 57 -2.76 -7.08 -2.31
N ALA A 58 -2.80 -7.89 -1.26
CA ALA A 58 -3.18 -7.47 0.10
C ALA A 58 -2.38 -6.25 0.61
N THR A 59 -1.06 -6.25 0.42
CA THR A 59 -0.20 -5.12 0.83
C THR A 59 -0.55 -3.85 0.07
N LEU A 60 -0.66 -3.92 -1.27
CA LEU A 60 -1.03 -2.78 -2.12
C LEU A 60 -2.43 -2.24 -1.78
N GLU A 61 -3.40 -3.12 -1.52
CA GLU A 61 -4.75 -2.74 -1.09
C GLU A 61 -4.73 -1.99 0.26
N ALA A 62 -3.97 -2.48 1.23
CA ALA A 62 -3.85 -1.84 2.54
C ALA A 62 -3.14 -0.48 2.46
N CYS A 63 -2.09 -0.37 1.65
CA CYS A 63 -1.43 0.90 1.34
C CYS A 63 -2.39 1.90 0.68
N ALA A 64 -3.14 1.45 -0.33
CA ALA A 64 -4.11 2.30 -1.03
C ALA A 64 -5.23 2.79 -0.10
N ALA A 65 -5.70 1.94 0.82
CA ALA A 65 -6.69 2.34 1.81
C ALA A 65 -6.16 3.46 2.73
N ALA A 66 -4.90 3.37 3.18
CA ALA A 66 -4.28 4.38 4.02
C ALA A 66 -4.11 5.73 3.29
N LEU A 67 -3.72 5.71 2.01
CA LEU A 67 -3.60 6.92 1.19
C LEU A 67 -4.95 7.56 0.89
N LYS A 68 -5.98 6.75 0.59
CA LYS A 68 -7.35 7.26 0.39
C LYS A 68 -7.90 7.90 1.66
N ALA A 69 -7.64 7.30 2.83
CA ALA A 69 -8.00 7.87 4.11
C ALA A 69 -7.30 9.22 4.39
N ALA A 70 -6.15 9.46 3.75
CA ALA A 70 -5.39 10.72 3.82
C ALA A 70 -5.75 11.74 2.73
N GLY A 71 -6.88 11.56 2.03
CA GLY A 71 -7.38 12.52 1.05
C GLY A 71 -6.77 12.36 -0.35
N SER A 72 -6.17 11.19 -0.69
CA SER A 72 -5.68 10.97 -2.05
C SER A 72 -6.82 10.93 -3.08
N GLY A 73 -6.49 11.25 -4.32
CA GLY A 73 -7.32 10.92 -5.48
C GLY A 73 -7.17 9.45 -5.89
N PRO A 74 -7.15 9.15 -7.20
CA PRO A 74 -6.90 7.80 -7.70
C PRO A 74 -5.60 7.20 -7.17
N VAL A 75 -5.65 5.93 -6.78
CA VAL A 75 -4.47 5.17 -6.37
C VAL A 75 -4.27 4.00 -7.32
N ILE A 76 -3.09 3.92 -7.91
CA ILE A 76 -2.67 2.84 -8.81
C ILE A 76 -1.56 2.05 -8.11
N GLY A 77 -1.70 0.73 -8.06
CA GLY A 77 -0.64 -0.17 -7.60
C GLY A 77 0.07 -0.80 -8.80
N ALA A 78 1.40 -0.71 -8.83
CA ALA A 78 2.25 -1.39 -9.79
C ALA A 78 3.24 -2.30 -9.06
N ALA A 79 3.45 -3.50 -9.60
CA ALA A 79 4.48 -4.41 -9.14
C ALA A 79 5.27 -4.95 -10.33
N VAL A 80 6.56 -5.21 -10.13
CA VAL A 80 7.44 -5.76 -11.17
C VAL A 80 7.06 -7.20 -11.48
N ALA A 81 6.74 -7.98 -10.45
CA ALA A 81 6.31 -9.36 -10.60
C ALA A 81 4.95 -9.62 -9.94
N ARG A 82 4.24 -10.61 -10.48
CA ARG A 82 3.05 -11.18 -9.85
C ARG A 82 3.29 -12.65 -9.57
N VAL A 83 3.03 -13.06 -8.33
CA VAL A 83 3.06 -14.47 -7.93
C VAL A 83 1.64 -14.95 -7.69
N SER A 84 1.23 -15.97 -8.43
CA SER A 84 -0.02 -16.69 -8.18
C SER A 84 0.26 -17.75 -7.12
N VAL A 85 -0.43 -17.64 -5.98
CA VAL A 85 -0.42 -18.59 -4.85
C VAL A 85 -1.85 -18.95 -4.49
#